data_AF-A0A7S1PQW7-F1
#
_entry.id   AF-A0A7S1PQW7-F1
#
_cell.length_a   1.000
_cell.length_b   1.000
_cell.length_c   1.000
_cell.angle_alpha   90.00
_cell.angle_beta   90.00
_cell.angle_gamma   90.00
#
_symmetry.space_group_name_H-M   'P 1'
#
loop_
_entity.id
_entity.type
_entity.pdbx_description
1 polymer ?
#
loop_
_entity_poly.entity_id
_entity_poly.type
_entity_poly.pdbx_seq_one_letter_code
_entity_poly.pdbx_strand_id
1 'polypeptide(L)'
;MLTWPLAGALVLLFCTLYSASAGKEGSGAAADGGQARGDVHDEGELVEELTAETFVEKVSKVANGAERPAYVPVVMFHMPWCEHCKKTIPELQDTAAKVEEAVARGQLRHFPAVPKFFMLSCAEQGVDEICQNYTGKSYPSIIAFRDKRALKYNRPRVASVITWWAFRVTRPAISLLEAREPLEAAKENEVTFLLHLRSKSSPDTRLLQCWEQLALDYIEEYTLLFTFSGTPLGKTLGPAPTVRVYGPESMGLKPLPVKDPLDEDTLRAWVKRNQFPPVVEVGPWTLSGLKKSELRVVTLVYADDAEGRRAAKGFEAKASELRRSSGHLFGSINSTDEDSEYFLSYKFPLLASGAPPLPRMFVFSGVGEEVHFWEDPQFVSVEGLTSKAIEGLLNSREAFHDESYASWMKGKRKLLGRLARRSWTSLLTVVAVPLVALAALCACCRTLWQALCEEEPASEGAGKRAHAD
;
A
#
# COMPACT_ATOMS: atom_id res chain seq x y z
N MET A 1 56.06 -17.39 4.98
CA MET A 1 54.68 -17.45 4.44
C MET A 1 53.86 -16.49 5.28
N LEU A 2 53.56 -15.32 4.70
CA LEU A 2 53.02 -14.13 5.36
C LEU A 2 51.48 -14.18 5.48
N THR A 3 50.96 -13.85 6.68
CA THR A 3 49.85 -12.90 7.03
C THR A 3 48.66 -12.74 6.07
N TRP A 4 47.38 -12.58 6.42
CA TRP A 4 46.56 -12.42 7.64
C TRP A 4 45.05 -12.47 7.20
N PRO A 5 44.06 -12.45 8.14
CA PRO A 5 42.62 -12.74 7.94
C PRO A 5 41.76 -11.48 7.67
N LEU A 6 40.45 -11.64 7.38
CA LEU A 6 39.32 -10.74 7.74
C LEU A 6 38.04 -11.08 6.94
N ALA A 7 37.03 -11.69 7.58
CA ALA A 7 35.66 -11.75 7.08
C ALA A 7 34.68 -11.78 8.26
N GLY A 8 34.55 -10.63 8.91
CA GLY A 8 33.72 -10.41 10.09
C GLY A 8 33.50 -8.92 10.31
N ALA A 9 33.11 -8.20 9.25
CA ALA A 9 32.75 -6.78 9.28
C ALA A 9 32.04 -6.38 7.98
N LEU A 10 30.75 -6.71 7.83
CA LEU A 10 29.95 -6.17 6.71
C LEU A 10 28.44 -6.00 6.99
N VAL A 11 28.05 -5.92 8.27
CA VAL A 11 26.64 -5.67 8.68
C VAL A 11 26.48 -4.35 9.46
N LEU A 12 27.55 -3.56 9.63
CA LEU A 12 27.53 -2.31 10.42
C LEU A 12 27.89 -1.04 9.63
N LEU A 13 27.73 -1.03 8.30
CA LEU A 13 28.13 0.12 7.47
C LEU A 13 26.98 0.87 6.76
N PHE A 14 25.71 0.53 7.03
CA PHE A 14 24.55 1.26 6.47
C PHE A 14 23.84 2.21 7.46
N CYS A 15 24.15 2.15 8.77
CA CYS A 15 23.54 3.04 9.77
C CYS A 15 24.34 4.33 10.07
N THR A 16 25.50 4.54 9.46
CA THR A 16 26.42 5.64 9.82
C THR A 16 26.59 6.76 8.78
N LEU A 17 25.78 6.78 7.71
CA LEU A 17 25.80 7.88 6.73
C LEU A 17 24.66 8.90 6.88
N TYR A 18 23.73 8.71 7.83
CA TYR A 18 22.65 9.69 8.06
C TYR A 18 22.88 10.65 9.25
N SER A 19 24.00 10.52 9.98
CA SER A 19 24.30 11.35 11.17
C SER A 19 25.48 12.31 11.00
N ALA A 20 26.02 12.49 9.78
CA ALA A 20 27.12 13.43 9.52
C ALA A 20 26.61 14.80 9.04
N SER A 21 25.80 15.48 9.85
CA SER A 21 25.64 16.94 9.82
C SER A 21 25.15 17.47 11.17
N ALA A 22 25.88 17.16 12.23
CA ALA A 22 25.84 17.94 13.47
C ALA A 22 27.22 17.84 14.13
N GLY A 23 27.97 18.93 14.09
CA GLY A 23 29.32 19.01 14.60
C GLY A 23 29.38 19.07 16.14
N LYS A 24 30.35 18.32 16.68
CA LYS A 24 31.28 18.62 17.79
C LYS A 24 30.77 19.42 19.00
N GLU A 25 30.80 18.74 20.15
CA GLU A 25 31.50 19.12 21.41
C GLU A 25 31.56 17.83 22.26
N GLY A 26 32.73 17.27 22.60
CA GLY A 26 33.49 17.60 23.80
C GLY A 26 33.38 16.47 24.83
N SER A 27 34.35 15.54 24.87
CA SER A 27 34.35 14.37 25.75
C SER A 27 34.66 14.69 27.22
N GLY A 28 33.98 14.03 28.16
CA GLY A 28 34.38 13.99 29.56
C GLY A 28 33.66 12.91 30.37
N ALA A 29 34.38 11.83 30.65
CA ALA A 29 34.32 10.90 31.80
C ALA A 29 32.98 10.22 32.22
N ALA A 30 33.08 8.90 32.37
CA ALA A 30 32.09 8.00 32.94
C ALA A 30 31.89 8.19 34.45
N ALA A 31 30.64 8.09 34.92
CA ALA A 31 30.31 7.65 36.27
C ALA A 31 28.89 7.05 36.31
N ASP A 32 28.80 6.03 37.16
CA ASP A 32 27.73 5.11 37.50
C ASP A 32 26.53 5.76 38.22
N GLY A 33 25.38 5.08 38.16
CA GLY A 33 24.26 5.27 39.10
C GLY A 33 23.17 6.27 38.73
N GLY A 34 21.91 5.83 38.77
CA GLY A 34 20.76 6.70 39.03
C GLY A 34 19.72 6.76 37.94
N GLN A 35 18.64 6.00 38.14
CA GLN A 35 17.37 6.11 37.43
C GLN A 35 16.75 7.49 37.67
N ALA A 36 16.97 8.42 36.74
CA ALA A 36 16.26 9.69 36.70
C ALA A 36 15.08 9.57 35.73
N ARG A 37 13.89 9.31 36.28
CA ARG A 37 12.64 9.71 35.64
C ARG A 37 12.71 11.23 35.49
N GLY A 38 12.86 11.69 34.25
CA GLY A 38 12.74 13.10 33.92
C GLY A 38 11.40 13.63 34.40
N ASP A 39 11.47 14.83 34.97
CA ASP A 39 10.36 15.53 35.59
C ASP A 39 9.13 15.58 34.69
N VAL A 40 8.00 15.17 35.26
CA VAL A 40 6.67 15.34 34.68
C VAL A 40 6.41 16.83 34.61
N HIS A 41 6.56 17.41 33.42
CA HIS A 41 5.90 18.67 33.11
C HIS A 41 4.41 18.49 33.37
N ASP A 42 3.81 19.48 34.02
CA ASP A 42 2.37 19.60 34.24
C ASP A 42 1.69 19.78 32.86
N GLU A 43 1.48 18.66 32.16
CA GLU A 43 0.91 18.62 30.82
C GLU A 43 -0.61 18.71 30.92
N GLY A 44 -1.16 19.88 30.59
CA GLY A 44 -2.49 19.92 30.01
C GLY A 44 -2.49 18.95 28.82
N GLU A 45 -3.40 17.98 28.84
CA GLU A 45 -3.46 16.87 27.88
C GLU A 45 -3.33 17.40 26.44
N LEU A 46 -2.15 17.24 25.82
CA LEU A 46 -1.85 17.77 24.47
C LEU A 46 -2.74 17.13 23.39
N VAL A 47 -3.42 16.05 23.74
CA VAL A 47 -4.35 15.30 22.91
C VAL A 47 -5.71 15.31 23.57
N GLU A 48 -6.61 16.13 23.05
CA GLU A 48 -7.97 16.26 23.60
C GLU A 48 -8.87 15.09 23.16
N GLU A 49 -9.63 14.50 24.08
CA GLU A 49 -10.70 13.54 23.78
C GLU A 49 -11.95 14.28 23.26
N LEU A 50 -12.47 13.84 22.13
CA LEU A 50 -13.62 14.43 21.44
C LEU A 50 -14.91 13.69 21.81
N THR A 51 -16.03 14.42 21.77
CA THR A 51 -17.40 13.89 21.73
C THR A 51 -17.93 13.95 20.28
N ALA A 52 -19.14 13.47 20.03
CA ALA A 52 -19.79 13.62 18.72
C ALA A 52 -19.90 15.09 18.29
N GLU A 53 -20.27 15.98 19.21
CA GLU A 53 -20.44 17.41 18.95
C GLU A 53 -19.09 18.08 18.70
N THR A 54 -18.10 17.84 19.58
CA THR A 54 -16.79 18.49 19.42
C THR A 54 -16.02 17.95 18.22
N PHE A 55 -16.28 16.72 17.77
CA PHE A 55 -15.78 16.22 16.48
C PHE A 55 -16.29 17.05 15.31
N VAL A 56 -17.60 17.38 15.28
CA VAL A 56 -18.14 18.23 14.22
C VAL A 56 -17.48 19.61 14.24
N GLU A 57 -17.31 20.20 15.42
CA GLU A 57 -16.77 21.55 15.56
C GLU A 57 -15.26 21.65 15.30
N LYS A 58 -14.47 20.75 15.88
CA LYS A 58 -13.00 20.80 15.87
C LYS A 58 -12.38 20.03 14.71
N VAL A 59 -13.11 19.09 14.11
CA VAL A 59 -12.61 18.28 12.99
C VAL A 59 -13.35 18.65 11.71
N SER A 60 -14.67 18.40 11.66
CA SER A 60 -15.42 18.51 10.41
C SER A 60 -15.51 19.93 9.89
N LYS A 61 -15.84 20.91 10.74
CA LYS A 61 -15.89 22.34 10.35
C LYS A 61 -14.50 22.91 10.05
N VAL A 62 -13.47 22.49 10.78
CA VAL A 62 -12.10 22.98 10.53
C VAL A 62 -11.56 22.46 9.21
N ALA A 63 -11.69 21.15 8.94
CA ALA A 63 -11.18 20.54 7.72
C ALA A 63 -11.96 20.92 6.45
N ASN A 64 -13.24 21.32 6.58
CA ASN A 64 -14.12 21.60 5.45
C ASN A 64 -14.56 23.07 5.30
N GLY A 65 -14.38 23.90 6.33
CA GLY A 65 -15.04 25.21 6.44
C GLY A 65 -14.19 26.42 6.08
N ALA A 66 -12.87 26.30 6.03
CA ALA A 66 -11.97 27.42 5.71
C ALA A 66 -10.94 27.03 4.63
N GLU A 67 -10.63 27.96 3.73
CA GLU A 67 -9.55 27.83 2.74
C GLU A 67 -8.17 27.76 3.42
N ARG A 68 -8.05 28.30 4.65
CA ARG A 68 -6.88 28.18 5.52
C ARG A 68 -7.32 27.87 6.95
N PRO A 69 -7.33 26.59 7.36
CA PRO A 69 -7.72 26.23 8.71
C PRO A 69 -6.65 26.66 9.72
N ALA A 70 -7.04 26.87 10.98
CA ALA A 70 -6.10 27.21 12.04
C ALA A 70 -5.12 26.07 12.35
N TYR A 71 -5.56 24.82 12.15
CA TYR A 71 -4.79 23.60 12.32
C TYR A 71 -5.33 22.51 11.39
N VAL A 72 -4.54 21.46 11.18
CA VAL A 72 -5.01 20.23 10.52
C VAL A 72 -5.35 19.20 11.61
N PRO A 73 -6.63 18.81 11.76
CA PRO A 73 -7.02 17.82 12.77
C PRO A 73 -6.45 16.43 12.43
N VAL A 74 -5.81 15.79 13.40
CA VAL A 74 -5.36 14.40 13.36
C VAL A 74 -6.05 13.66 14.50
N VAL A 75 -6.94 12.73 14.18
CA VAL A 75 -7.79 12.04 15.16
C VAL A 75 -7.41 10.58 15.24
N MET A 76 -7.18 10.08 16.45
CA MET A 76 -7.10 8.65 16.75
C MET A 76 -8.46 8.14 17.23
N PHE A 77 -9.08 7.33 16.39
CA PHE A 77 -10.28 6.57 16.76
C PHE A 77 -9.86 5.32 17.51
N HIS A 78 -10.40 5.14 18.72
CA HIS A 78 -9.98 4.08 19.63
C HIS A 78 -11.16 3.42 20.33
N MET A 79 -10.87 2.33 21.04
CA MET A 79 -11.81 1.70 21.97
C MET A 79 -11.11 1.43 23.30
N PRO A 80 -11.81 1.59 24.43
CA PRO A 80 -11.20 1.56 25.77
C PRO A 80 -10.60 0.20 26.15
N TRP A 81 -11.15 -0.89 25.58
CA TRP A 81 -10.71 -2.27 25.84
C TRP A 81 -9.64 -2.76 24.85
N CYS A 82 -9.28 -1.98 23.83
CA CYS A 82 -8.35 -2.42 22.80
C CYS A 82 -6.89 -2.27 23.26
N GLU A 83 -6.17 -3.39 23.40
CA GLU A 83 -4.76 -3.39 23.80
C GLU A 83 -3.86 -2.62 22.83
N HIS A 84 -4.10 -2.72 21.52
CA HIS A 84 -3.36 -1.95 20.52
C HIS A 84 -3.59 -0.44 20.65
N CYS A 85 -4.79 0.00 21.07
CA CYS A 85 -5.07 1.40 21.34
C CYS A 85 -4.26 1.87 22.55
N LYS A 86 -4.30 1.13 23.66
CA LYS A 86 -3.55 1.46 24.90
C LYS A 86 -2.05 1.65 24.65
N LYS A 87 -1.46 0.86 23.76
CA LYS A 87 -0.04 1.01 23.35
C LYS A 87 0.21 2.23 22.45
N THR A 88 -0.78 2.66 21.66
CA THR A 88 -0.64 3.74 20.69
C THR A 88 -0.91 5.13 21.29
N ILE A 89 -1.77 5.22 22.31
CA ILE A 89 -2.08 6.49 23.00
C ILE A 89 -0.82 7.25 23.46
N PRO A 90 0.14 6.65 24.20
CA PRO A 90 1.34 7.37 24.63
C PRO A 90 2.20 7.84 23.43
N GLU A 91 2.24 7.06 22.35
CA GLU A 91 2.97 7.45 21.12
C GLU A 91 2.31 8.65 20.43
N LEU A 92 0.98 8.77 20.52
CA LEU A 92 0.24 9.92 20.01
C LEU A 92 0.48 11.18 20.87
N GLN A 93 0.55 11.03 22.20
CA GLN A 93 0.89 12.12 23.12
C GLN A 93 2.31 12.64 22.88
N ASP A 94 3.30 11.74 22.76
CA ASP A 94 4.69 12.11 22.42
C ASP A 94 4.79 12.75 21.03
N THR A 95 3.97 12.30 20.07
CA THR A 95 3.85 12.97 18.76
C THR A 95 3.38 14.41 18.92
N ALA A 96 2.31 14.65 19.70
CA ALA A 96 1.79 16.00 19.93
C ALA A 96 2.85 16.91 20.58
N ALA A 97 3.58 16.41 21.58
CA ALA A 97 4.68 17.13 22.23
C ALA A 97 5.79 17.51 21.23
N LYS A 98 6.20 16.58 20.37
CA LYS A 98 7.21 16.82 19.31
C LYS A 98 6.76 17.86 18.30
N VAL A 99 5.48 17.89 17.96
CA VAL A 99 4.92 18.92 17.06
C VAL A 99 4.97 20.29 17.72
N GLU A 100 4.55 20.43 18.98
CA GLU A 100 4.64 21.70 19.72
C GLU A 100 6.09 22.19 19.84
N GLU A 101 7.05 21.29 20.11
CA GLU A 101 8.48 21.63 20.12
C GLU A 101 8.95 22.14 18.74
N ALA A 102 8.52 21.51 17.64
CA ALA A 102 8.83 21.95 16.29
C ALA A 102 8.21 23.32 15.95
N VAL A 103 6.99 23.59 16.44
CA VAL A 103 6.33 24.90 16.33
C VAL A 103 7.12 25.96 17.10
N ALA A 104 7.50 25.69 18.35
CA ALA A 104 8.28 26.60 19.19
C ALA A 104 9.65 26.93 18.56
N ARG A 105 10.30 25.94 17.93
CA ARG A 105 11.55 26.13 17.16
C ARG A 105 11.35 26.82 15.81
N GLY A 106 10.12 27.08 15.39
CA GLY A 106 9.81 27.72 14.12
C GLY A 106 10.02 26.84 12.89
N GLN A 107 10.11 25.51 13.05
CA GLN A 107 10.33 24.58 11.94
C GLN A 107 9.13 24.49 11.00
N LEU A 108 7.92 24.77 11.50
CA LEU A 108 6.66 24.67 10.75
C LEU A 108 6.15 26.01 10.21
N ARG A 109 6.97 27.08 10.21
CA ARG A 109 6.55 28.43 9.76
C ARG A 109 6.04 28.50 8.33
N HIS A 110 6.48 27.58 7.47
CA HIS A 110 6.07 27.50 6.07
C HIS A 110 4.85 26.61 5.85
N PHE A 111 4.33 25.96 6.88
CA PHE A 111 3.16 25.11 6.77
C PHE A 111 1.89 25.98 6.71
N PRO A 112 0.89 25.60 5.89
CA PRO A 112 -0.36 26.34 5.84
C PRO A 112 -1.12 26.31 7.18
N ALA A 113 -1.00 25.19 7.90
CA ALA A 113 -1.58 24.97 9.22
C ALA A 113 -0.79 23.86 9.93
N VAL A 114 -0.68 23.94 11.25
CA VAL A 114 0.03 22.94 12.07
C VAL A 114 -0.88 21.74 12.37
N PRO A 115 -0.37 20.51 12.46
CA PRO A 115 -1.19 19.38 12.90
C PRO A 115 -1.59 19.53 14.37
N LYS A 116 -2.86 19.25 14.69
CA LYS A 116 -3.36 19.17 16.07
C LYS A 116 -3.99 17.80 16.32
N PHE A 117 -3.64 17.18 17.43
CA PHE A 117 -3.99 15.80 17.74
C PHE A 117 -5.20 15.69 18.66
N PHE A 118 -6.04 14.69 18.40
CA PHE A 118 -7.26 14.40 19.13
C PHE A 118 -7.47 12.88 19.27
N MET A 119 -8.30 12.49 20.22
CA MET A 119 -8.80 11.12 20.35
C MET A 119 -10.32 11.08 20.27
N LEU A 120 -10.89 9.98 19.79
CA LEU A 120 -12.33 9.72 19.82
C LEU A 120 -12.58 8.25 20.19
N SER A 121 -13.22 8.03 21.34
CA SER A 121 -13.66 6.72 21.79
C SER A 121 -14.91 6.26 21.05
N CYS A 122 -14.78 5.23 20.21
CA CYS A 122 -15.91 4.60 19.51
C CYS A 122 -16.78 3.70 20.39
N ALA A 123 -16.63 3.80 21.73
CA ALA A 123 -17.55 3.22 22.70
C ALA A 123 -18.51 4.26 23.29
N GLU A 124 -18.35 5.54 22.96
CA GLU A 124 -19.22 6.62 23.40
C GLU A 124 -20.56 6.62 22.64
N GLN A 125 -21.60 7.20 23.22
CA GLN A 125 -22.90 7.29 22.58
C GLN A 125 -22.89 8.39 21.50
N GLY A 126 -23.57 8.15 20.37
CA GLY A 126 -23.75 9.15 19.31
C GLY A 126 -22.58 9.28 18.33
N VAL A 127 -21.50 8.51 18.49
CA VAL A 127 -20.33 8.52 17.57
C VAL A 127 -20.31 7.34 16.60
N ASP A 128 -21.29 6.44 16.67
CA ASP A 128 -21.34 5.19 15.89
C ASP A 128 -21.18 5.44 14.37
N GLU A 129 -21.93 6.39 13.82
CA GLU A 129 -21.86 6.74 12.39
C GLU A 129 -20.50 7.34 12.01
N ILE A 130 -19.93 8.19 12.88
CA ILE A 130 -18.61 8.80 12.67
C ILE A 130 -17.55 7.69 12.61
N CYS A 131 -17.55 6.79 13.60
CA CYS A 131 -16.61 5.70 13.70
C CYS A 131 -16.75 4.71 12.52
N GLN A 132 -17.98 4.33 12.14
CA GLN A 132 -18.22 3.44 11.00
C GLN A 132 -17.69 4.05 9.70
N ASN A 133 -17.90 5.35 9.47
CA ASN A 133 -17.46 6.04 8.25
C ASN A 133 -15.94 6.06 8.07
N TYR A 134 -15.18 6.16 9.17
CA TYR A 134 -13.74 6.40 9.09
C TYR A 134 -12.87 5.18 9.46
N THR A 135 -13.34 4.30 10.34
CA THR A 135 -12.53 3.17 10.85
C THR A 135 -12.96 1.83 10.28
N GLY A 136 -14.22 1.71 9.84
CA GLY A 136 -14.86 0.43 9.57
C GLY A 136 -14.89 -0.45 10.81
N LYS A 137 -14.00 -1.45 10.86
CA LYS A 137 -13.84 -2.38 12.00
C LYS A 137 -12.39 -2.44 12.52
N SER A 138 -11.55 -1.47 12.18
CA SER A 138 -10.11 -1.50 12.48
C SER A 138 -9.74 -0.44 13.51
N TYR A 139 -9.18 -0.89 14.64
CA TYR A 139 -8.75 -0.03 15.73
C TYR A 139 -7.33 -0.37 16.22
N PRO A 140 -6.53 0.63 16.60
CA PRO A 140 -6.78 2.05 16.41
C PRO A 140 -6.65 2.48 14.94
N SER A 141 -7.38 3.54 14.59
CA SER A 141 -7.29 4.21 13.29
C SER A 141 -6.89 5.67 13.51
N ILE A 142 -5.72 6.08 13.01
CA ILE A 142 -5.24 7.47 13.05
C ILE A 142 -5.51 8.10 11.68
N ILE A 143 -6.20 9.24 11.65
CA ILE A 143 -6.67 9.88 10.42
C ILE A 143 -6.41 11.38 10.48
N ALA A 144 -5.78 11.92 9.44
CA ALA A 144 -5.63 13.36 9.25
C ALA A 144 -6.75 13.88 8.33
N PHE A 145 -7.40 14.97 8.75
CA PHE A 145 -8.51 15.58 8.03
C PHE A 145 -8.04 16.88 7.39
N ARG A 146 -7.97 16.90 6.07
CA ARG A 146 -7.41 18.05 5.34
C ARG A 146 -8.09 18.22 3.99
N ASP A 147 -8.51 19.44 3.66
CA ASP A 147 -9.03 19.79 2.33
C ASP A 147 -10.11 18.80 1.84
N LYS A 148 -11.07 18.47 2.73
CA LYS A 148 -12.15 17.49 2.51
C LYS A 148 -11.69 16.04 2.29
N ARG A 149 -10.44 15.71 2.64
CA ARG A 149 -9.85 14.37 2.57
C ARG A 149 -9.62 13.80 3.97
N ALA A 150 -9.75 12.48 4.07
CA ALA A 150 -9.40 11.70 5.25
C ALA A 150 -8.21 10.80 4.90
N LEU A 151 -7.02 11.15 5.40
CA LEU A 151 -5.78 10.44 5.13
C LEU A 151 -5.54 9.44 6.26
N LYS A 152 -5.68 8.14 5.97
CA LYS A 152 -5.57 7.07 6.97
C LYS A 152 -4.12 6.63 7.13
N TYR A 153 -3.62 6.71 8.36
CA TYR A 153 -2.31 6.22 8.74
C TYR A 153 -2.23 4.69 8.66
N ASN A 154 -1.22 4.17 7.94
CA ASN A 154 -1.01 2.74 7.72
C ASN A 154 0.44 2.28 7.97
N ARG A 155 1.17 2.99 8.83
CA ARG A 155 2.60 2.77 9.14
C ARG A 155 2.79 2.30 10.59
N PRO A 156 4.01 1.92 11.03
CA PRO A 156 4.27 1.55 12.42
C PRO A 156 3.84 2.65 13.40
N ARG A 157 3.11 2.29 14.47
CA ARG A 157 2.54 3.25 15.42
C ARG A 157 3.55 3.67 16.48
N VAL A 158 4.60 4.36 16.04
CA VAL A 158 5.66 4.92 16.87
C VAL A 158 5.71 6.43 16.65
N ALA A 159 5.92 7.20 17.72
CA ALA A 159 5.77 8.65 17.74
C ALA A 159 6.62 9.36 16.68
N SER A 160 7.86 8.91 16.46
CA SER A 160 8.73 9.48 15.41
C SER A 160 8.15 9.30 14.01
N VAL A 161 7.54 8.15 13.73
CA VAL A 161 6.94 7.83 12.42
C VAL A 161 5.63 8.59 12.23
N ILE A 162 4.80 8.68 13.28
CA ILE A 162 3.56 9.47 13.27
C ILE A 162 3.91 10.95 13.09
N THR A 163 4.93 11.47 13.78
CA THR A 163 5.40 12.87 13.65
C THR A 163 5.83 13.16 12.21
N TRP A 164 6.69 12.31 11.63
CA TRP A 164 7.12 12.45 10.24
C TRP A 164 5.93 12.45 9.28
N TRP A 165 4.98 11.52 9.47
CA TRP A 165 3.79 11.43 8.63
C TRP A 165 2.88 12.65 8.79
N ALA A 166 2.67 13.13 10.02
CA ALA A 166 1.91 14.34 10.28
C ALA A 166 2.53 15.54 9.55
N PHE A 167 3.85 15.72 9.61
CA PHE A 167 4.54 16.75 8.82
C PHE A 167 4.38 16.52 7.32
N ARG A 168 4.44 15.27 6.86
CA ARG A 168 4.26 14.93 5.44
C ARG A 168 2.87 15.34 4.92
N VAL A 169 1.81 15.04 5.65
CA VAL A 169 0.43 15.30 5.20
C VAL A 169 -0.07 16.71 5.50
N THR A 170 0.65 17.50 6.31
CA THR A 170 0.29 18.89 6.65
C THR A 170 1.15 19.95 5.95
N ARG A 171 2.22 19.57 5.26
CA ARG A 171 3.07 20.49 4.48
C ARG A 171 2.29 21.22 3.37
N PRO A 172 2.81 22.33 2.80
CA PRO A 172 2.24 22.92 1.60
C PRO A 172 2.06 21.87 0.50
N ALA A 173 0.87 21.81 -0.11
CA ALA A 173 0.59 20.81 -1.14
C ALA A 173 1.52 21.00 -2.34
N ILE A 174 1.73 22.25 -2.73
CA ILE A 174 2.68 22.66 -3.75
C ILE A 174 3.57 23.79 -3.23
N SER A 175 4.83 23.78 -3.65
CA SER A 175 5.81 24.81 -3.28
C SER A 175 6.42 25.43 -4.52
N LEU A 176 6.59 26.76 -4.50
CA LEU A 176 7.29 27.49 -5.55
C LEU A 176 8.78 27.18 -5.46
N LEU A 177 9.35 26.80 -6.59
CA LEU A 177 10.76 26.50 -6.72
C LEU A 177 11.45 27.54 -7.61
N GLU A 178 12.37 28.32 -7.03
CA GLU A 178 13.12 29.35 -7.76
C GLU A 178 14.50 28.88 -8.21
N ALA A 179 15.09 27.94 -7.46
CA ALA A 179 16.45 27.46 -7.65
C ALA A 179 16.50 25.94 -7.86
N ARG A 180 17.64 25.42 -8.31
CA ARG A 180 17.77 24.01 -8.72
C ARG A 180 18.06 23.09 -7.54
N GLU A 181 18.75 23.58 -6.52
CA GLU A 181 19.25 22.82 -5.38
C GLU A 181 18.13 22.08 -4.62
N PRO A 182 16.96 22.70 -4.31
CA PRO A 182 15.89 21.96 -3.63
C PRO A 182 15.24 20.88 -4.51
N LEU A 183 15.28 21.02 -5.85
CA LEU A 183 14.83 19.96 -6.76
C LEU A 183 15.77 18.77 -6.77
N GLU A 184 17.08 19.04 -6.76
CA GLU A 184 18.11 18.00 -6.71
C GLU A 184 18.01 17.21 -5.38
N ALA A 185 17.85 17.91 -4.25
CA ALA A 185 17.63 17.27 -2.96
C ALA A 185 16.32 16.46 -2.91
N ALA A 186 15.23 16.97 -3.49
CA ALA A 186 13.95 16.26 -3.50
C ALA A 186 14.01 14.99 -4.36
N LYS A 187 14.60 15.06 -5.57
CA LYS A 187 14.64 13.92 -6.49
C LYS A 187 15.58 12.81 -6.02
N GLU A 188 16.58 13.09 -5.18
CA GLU A 188 17.45 12.06 -4.62
C GLU A 188 16.71 11.13 -3.67
N ASN A 189 15.65 11.62 -3.04
CA ASN A 189 14.92 10.90 -2.00
C ASN A 189 13.61 10.29 -2.52
N GLU A 190 12.91 10.97 -3.42
CA GLU A 190 11.58 10.54 -3.86
C GLU A 190 11.18 11.03 -5.26
N VAL A 191 10.13 10.43 -5.81
CA VAL A 191 9.56 10.89 -7.07
C VAL A 191 8.96 12.28 -6.87
N THR A 192 9.47 13.21 -7.68
CA THR A 192 9.14 14.64 -7.61
C THR A 192 8.63 15.11 -8.96
N PHE A 193 7.44 15.68 -8.99
CA PHE A 193 6.84 16.24 -10.19
C PHE A 193 6.99 17.77 -10.18
N LEU A 194 7.29 18.35 -11.33
CA LEU A 194 7.49 19.78 -11.51
C LEU A 194 6.58 20.30 -12.62
N LEU A 195 5.74 21.27 -12.28
CA LEU A 195 4.96 22.07 -13.23
C LEU A 195 5.69 23.38 -13.54
N HIS A 196 6.03 23.61 -14.80
CA HIS A 196 6.60 24.86 -15.29
C HIS A 196 5.51 25.69 -15.99
N LEU A 197 5.23 26.88 -15.46
CA LEU A 197 4.21 27.81 -15.95
C LEU A 197 4.84 29.05 -16.57
N ARG A 198 4.07 29.74 -17.43
CA ARG A 198 4.54 30.96 -18.11
C ARG A 198 4.57 32.14 -17.13
N SER A 199 3.45 32.42 -16.49
CA SER A 199 3.29 33.55 -15.57
C SER A 199 2.09 33.34 -14.63
N LYS A 200 1.74 34.34 -13.82
CA LYS A 200 0.52 34.37 -13.00
C LYS A 200 -0.73 34.76 -13.81
N SER A 201 -0.85 34.27 -15.04
CA SER A 201 -1.99 34.53 -15.94
C SER A 201 -3.19 33.67 -15.56
N SER A 202 -4.42 34.07 -15.93
CA SER A 202 -5.63 33.34 -15.53
C SER A 202 -5.69 31.86 -15.98
N PRO A 203 -5.19 31.44 -17.17
CA PRO A 203 -5.10 30.02 -17.52
C PRO A 203 -4.08 29.26 -16.67
N ASP A 204 -2.94 29.87 -16.38
CA ASP A 204 -1.90 29.26 -15.55
C ASP A 204 -2.35 29.14 -14.09
N THR A 205 -3.19 30.06 -13.59
CA THR A 205 -3.81 29.96 -12.26
C THR A 205 -4.74 28.76 -12.15
N ARG A 206 -5.56 28.47 -13.18
CA ARG A 206 -6.43 27.27 -13.17
C ARG A 206 -5.60 25.99 -13.17
N LEU A 207 -4.55 25.93 -13.99
CA LEU A 207 -3.62 24.79 -13.99
C LEU A 207 -2.94 24.61 -12.64
N LEU A 208 -2.54 25.70 -11.99
CA LEU A 208 -1.95 25.66 -10.66
C LEU A 208 -2.92 25.12 -9.61
N GLN A 209 -4.19 25.50 -9.65
CA GLN A 209 -5.23 24.97 -8.75
C GLN A 209 -5.46 23.48 -8.98
N CYS A 210 -5.54 23.02 -10.24
CA CYS A 210 -5.63 21.60 -10.57
C CYS A 210 -4.39 20.84 -10.06
N TRP A 211 -3.20 21.43 -10.21
CA TRP A 211 -1.94 20.87 -9.72
C TRP A 211 -1.91 20.73 -8.20
N GLU A 212 -2.44 21.73 -7.48
CA GLU A 212 -2.59 21.69 -6.03
C GLU A 212 -3.54 20.58 -5.57
N GLN A 213 -4.69 20.40 -6.23
CA GLN A 213 -5.61 19.30 -5.92
C GLN A 213 -4.97 17.93 -6.15
N LEU A 214 -4.23 17.78 -7.26
CA LEU A 214 -3.48 16.57 -7.52
C LEU A 214 -2.39 16.32 -6.46
N ALA A 215 -1.75 17.38 -5.97
CA ALA A 215 -0.75 17.27 -4.92
C ALA A 215 -1.34 16.85 -3.58
N LEU A 216 -2.55 17.32 -3.26
CA LEU A 216 -3.30 16.89 -2.08
C LEU A 216 -3.71 15.41 -2.18
N ASP A 217 -4.10 14.94 -3.36
CA ASP A 217 -4.48 13.53 -3.58
C ASP A 217 -3.30 12.56 -3.39
N TYR A 218 -2.07 13.03 -3.63
CA TYR A 218 -0.84 12.24 -3.60
C TYR A 218 0.16 12.71 -2.52
N ILE A 219 -0.31 13.46 -1.51
CA ILE A 219 0.55 14.15 -0.54
C ILE A 219 1.41 13.17 0.28
N GLU A 220 0.92 11.96 0.49
CA GLU A 220 1.60 10.90 1.24
C GLU A 220 2.74 10.26 0.44
N GLU A 221 2.60 10.18 -0.88
CA GLU A 221 3.48 9.41 -1.75
C GLU A 221 4.52 10.28 -2.48
N TYR A 222 4.13 11.46 -2.97
CA TYR A 222 4.96 12.23 -3.91
C TYR A 222 5.04 13.71 -3.56
N THR A 223 6.07 14.34 -4.11
CA THR A 223 6.26 15.80 -3.98
C THR A 223 5.92 16.47 -5.30
N LEU A 224 4.97 17.39 -5.27
CA LEU A 224 4.59 18.20 -6.42
C LEU A 224 5.08 19.64 -6.20
N LEU A 225 5.84 20.14 -7.16
CA LEU A 225 6.45 21.46 -7.14
C LEU A 225 5.99 22.25 -8.37
N PHE A 226 6.17 23.57 -8.33
CA PHE A 226 5.95 24.40 -9.51
C PHE A 226 6.97 25.53 -9.63
N THR A 227 7.13 26.06 -10.83
CA THR A 227 7.98 27.22 -11.10
C THR A 227 7.41 28.05 -12.26
N PHE A 228 7.88 29.29 -12.38
CA PHE A 228 7.50 30.20 -13.48
C PHE A 228 8.69 30.47 -14.38
N SER A 229 8.45 30.75 -15.66
CA SER A 229 9.52 31.09 -16.63
C SER A 229 10.37 32.30 -16.23
N GLY A 230 9.87 33.17 -15.34
CA GLY A 230 10.63 34.30 -14.80
C GLY A 230 11.67 33.94 -13.74
N THR A 231 11.57 32.78 -13.09
CA THR A 231 12.50 32.36 -12.02
C THR A 231 13.85 31.91 -12.61
N PRO A 232 14.94 31.91 -11.81
CA PRO A 232 16.23 31.37 -12.25
C PRO A 232 16.12 29.94 -12.80
N LEU A 233 15.39 29.07 -12.10
CA LEU A 233 15.12 27.71 -12.57
C LEU A 233 14.30 27.69 -13.86
N GLY A 234 13.20 28.44 -13.92
CA GLY A 234 12.29 28.47 -15.07
C GLY A 234 12.97 28.86 -16.38
N LYS A 235 13.96 29.76 -16.33
CA LYS A 235 14.78 30.14 -17.50
C LYS A 235 15.62 28.99 -18.06
N THR A 236 15.97 28.01 -17.23
CA THR A 236 16.70 26.81 -17.66
C THR A 236 15.77 25.73 -18.22
N LEU A 237 14.47 25.85 -17.93
CA LEU A 237 13.44 24.97 -18.44
C LEU A 237 12.97 25.56 -19.79
N GLY A 238 12.78 24.69 -20.78
CA GLY A 238 12.30 25.09 -22.11
C GLY A 238 10.90 25.74 -22.10
N PRO A 239 10.20 25.82 -23.24
CA PRO A 239 8.94 26.57 -23.33
C PRO A 239 7.90 26.08 -22.31
N ALA A 240 7.15 27.01 -21.70
CA ALA A 240 6.06 26.74 -20.79
C ALA A 240 4.68 26.92 -21.49
N PRO A 241 3.61 26.24 -21.04
CA PRO A 241 3.54 25.35 -19.89
C PRO A 241 4.08 23.94 -20.18
N THR A 242 4.84 23.36 -19.25
CA THR A 242 5.35 21.98 -19.35
C THR A 242 5.35 21.29 -18.00
N VAL A 243 5.29 19.95 -18.00
CA VAL A 243 5.49 19.13 -16.80
C VAL A 243 6.69 18.21 -16.94
N ARG A 244 7.35 17.95 -15.82
CA ARG A 244 8.49 17.04 -15.72
C ARG A 244 8.38 16.20 -14.46
N VAL A 245 8.94 15.00 -14.48
CA VAL A 245 9.08 14.14 -13.31
C VAL A 245 10.55 13.80 -13.14
N TYR A 246 10.95 13.74 -11.88
CA TYR A 246 12.27 13.37 -11.43
C TYR A 246 12.12 12.32 -10.34
N GLY A 247 13.17 11.58 -10.07
CA GLY A 247 13.23 10.64 -8.95
C GLY A 247 14.64 10.07 -8.82
N PRO A 248 14.85 9.18 -7.84
CA PRO A 248 16.16 8.62 -7.58
C PRO A 248 16.67 7.86 -8.81
N GLU A 249 17.97 7.98 -9.11
CA GLU A 249 18.56 7.30 -10.28
C GLU A 249 18.37 5.77 -10.21
N SER A 250 18.41 5.21 -9.00
CA SER A 250 18.15 3.80 -8.72
C SER A 250 16.76 3.34 -9.16
N MET A 251 15.78 4.24 -9.24
CA MET A 251 14.44 3.91 -9.71
C MET A 251 14.40 3.72 -11.24
N GLY A 252 15.33 4.31 -12.00
CA GLY A 252 15.37 4.13 -13.46
C GLY A 252 14.11 4.65 -14.18
N LEU A 253 13.54 5.76 -13.70
CA LEU A 253 12.36 6.38 -14.32
C LEU A 253 12.62 6.71 -15.80
N LYS A 254 11.69 6.32 -16.68
CA LYS A 254 11.67 6.71 -18.10
C LYS A 254 10.33 7.40 -18.40
N PRO A 255 10.23 8.71 -18.13
CA PRO A 255 8.97 9.42 -18.24
C PRO A 255 8.42 9.46 -19.66
N LEU A 256 7.12 9.24 -19.80
CA LEU A 256 6.39 9.45 -21.04
C LEU A 256 6.01 10.94 -21.17
N PRO A 257 5.92 11.47 -22.40
CA PRO A 257 5.41 12.81 -22.61
C PRO A 257 3.95 12.92 -22.14
N VAL A 258 3.60 14.11 -21.64
CA VAL A 258 2.21 14.50 -21.39
C VAL A 258 1.52 14.75 -22.73
N LYS A 259 0.22 14.46 -22.80
CA LYS A 259 -0.59 14.77 -24.00
C LYS A 259 -1.05 16.23 -23.93
N ASP A 260 -1.30 16.83 -25.08
CA ASP A 260 -1.98 18.13 -25.17
C ASP A 260 -3.50 17.93 -25.30
N PRO A 261 -4.33 18.86 -24.77
CA PRO A 261 -3.95 20.01 -23.96
C PRO A 261 -3.56 19.63 -22.51
N LEU A 262 -2.82 20.50 -21.83
CA LEU A 262 -2.65 20.39 -20.37
C LEU A 262 -3.95 20.78 -19.67
N ASP A 263 -4.67 19.80 -19.17
CA ASP A 263 -5.87 19.93 -18.33
C ASP A 263 -5.80 18.97 -17.13
N GLU A 264 -6.79 19.01 -16.23
CA GLU A 264 -6.79 18.20 -15.00
C GLU A 264 -6.72 16.70 -15.30
N ASP A 265 -7.56 16.20 -16.20
CA ASP A 265 -7.64 14.77 -16.52
C ASP A 265 -6.33 14.27 -17.13
N THR A 266 -5.74 15.07 -18.02
CA THR A 266 -4.49 14.73 -18.70
C THR A 266 -3.31 14.74 -17.73
N LEU A 267 -3.25 15.73 -16.82
CA LEU A 267 -2.23 15.80 -15.76
C LEU A 267 -2.36 14.63 -14.78
N ARG A 268 -3.58 14.32 -14.33
CA ARG A 268 -3.87 13.20 -13.43
C ARG A 268 -3.47 11.87 -14.07
N ALA A 269 -3.87 11.64 -15.32
CA ALA A 269 -3.49 10.43 -16.07
C ALA A 269 -1.98 10.35 -16.35
N TRP A 270 -1.30 11.49 -16.45
CA TRP A 270 0.14 11.55 -16.62
C TRP A 270 0.89 11.24 -15.32
N VAL A 271 0.49 11.82 -14.18
CA VAL A 271 1.07 11.50 -12.85
C VAL A 271 0.84 10.04 -12.49
N LYS A 272 -0.38 9.51 -12.68
CA LYS A 272 -0.73 8.10 -12.43
C LYS A 272 0.20 7.11 -13.15
N ARG A 273 0.72 7.48 -14.32
CA ARG A 273 1.67 6.64 -15.08
C ARG A 273 3.11 6.89 -14.70
N ASN A 274 3.51 8.16 -14.67
CA ASN A 274 4.91 8.56 -14.56
C ASN A 274 5.49 8.49 -13.15
N GLN A 275 4.68 8.16 -12.16
CA GLN A 275 5.12 7.82 -10.80
C GLN A 275 5.88 6.48 -10.72
N PHE A 276 5.81 5.63 -11.74
CA PHE A 276 6.45 4.31 -11.76
C PHE A 276 7.54 4.21 -12.81
N PRO A 277 8.61 3.42 -12.55
CA PRO A 277 9.54 3.01 -13.59
C PRO A 277 8.86 2.16 -14.68
N PRO A 278 9.54 1.88 -15.80
CA PRO A 278 9.00 1.03 -16.87
C PRO A 278 8.47 -0.30 -16.36
N VAL A 279 9.20 -0.94 -15.44
CA VAL A 279 8.79 -2.15 -14.73
C VAL A 279 8.95 -1.90 -13.24
N VAL A 280 7.86 -1.97 -12.48
CA VAL A 280 7.84 -1.80 -11.03
C VAL A 280 7.97 -3.15 -10.32
N GLU A 281 8.75 -3.22 -9.26
CA GLU A 281 8.74 -4.40 -8.40
C GLU A 281 7.42 -4.46 -7.62
N VAL A 282 6.64 -5.51 -7.83
CA VAL A 282 5.30 -5.65 -7.25
C VAL A 282 5.43 -6.39 -5.91
N GLY A 283 5.05 -5.71 -4.84
CA GLY A 283 5.05 -6.28 -3.49
C GLY A 283 4.07 -5.55 -2.57
N PRO A 284 4.06 -5.86 -1.26
CA PRO A 284 3.11 -5.29 -0.31
C PRO A 284 3.11 -3.75 -0.30
N TRP A 285 4.29 -3.14 -0.44
CA TRP A 285 4.48 -1.69 -0.36
C TRP A 285 4.09 -0.96 -1.65
N THR A 286 4.32 -1.56 -2.82
CA THR A 286 4.02 -0.94 -4.12
C THR A 286 2.59 -1.21 -4.59
N LEU A 287 1.96 -2.29 -4.11
CA LEU A 287 0.60 -2.68 -4.50
C LEU A 287 -0.42 -1.57 -4.24
N SER A 288 -0.32 -0.84 -3.12
CA SER A 288 -1.25 0.25 -2.81
C SER A 288 -1.21 1.35 -3.87
N GLY A 289 -0.01 1.81 -4.26
CA GLY A 289 0.16 2.80 -5.33
C GLY A 289 -0.34 2.28 -6.68
N LEU A 290 -0.08 1.01 -7.00
CA LEU A 290 -0.54 0.38 -8.23
C LEU A 290 -2.07 0.30 -8.29
N LYS A 291 -2.74 -0.03 -7.18
CA LYS A 291 -4.21 0.01 -7.08
C LYS A 291 -4.74 1.43 -7.24
N LYS A 292 -4.16 2.42 -6.54
CA LYS A 292 -4.53 3.84 -6.65
C LYS A 292 -4.38 4.40 -8.07
N SER A 293 -3.53 3.79 -8.91
CA SER A 293 -3.41 4.18 -10.31
C SER A 293 -4.66 3.84 -11.15
N GLU A 294 -5.43 2.83 -10.73
CA GLU A 294 -6.57 2.25 -11.47
C GLU A 294 -6.20 1.71 -12.85
N LEU A 295 -4.90 1.56 -13.12
CA LEU A 295 -4.39 0.97 -14.35
C LEU A 295 -4.16 -0.51 -14.16
N ARG A 296 -4.44 -1.27 -15.22
CA ARG A 296 -4.09 -2.69 -15.27
C ARG A 296 -2.56 -2.83 -15.29
N VAL A 297 -2.05 -3.76 -14.49
CA VAL A 297 -0.62 -4.04 -14.35
C VAL A 297 -0.31 -5.39 -14.98
N VAL A 298 0.45 -5.38 -16.08
CA VAL A 298 0.98 -6.59 -16.70
C VAL A 298 2.23 -6.99 -15.94
N THR A 299 2.23 -8.19 -15.34
CA THR A 299 3.25 -8.57 -14.36
C THR A 299 3.95 -9.84 -14.76
N LEU A 300 5.28 -9.83 -14.73
CA LEU A 300 6.14 -11.00 -14.89
C LEU A 300 6.47 -11.60 -13.52
N VAL A 301 6.22 -12.89 -13.33
CA VAL A 301 6.77 -13.68 -12.23
C VAL A 301 7.95 -14.49 -12.76
N TYR A 302 9.09 -14.42 -12.09
CA TYR A 302 10.30 -15.14 -12.47
C TYR A 302 11.09 -15.59 -11.24
N ALA A 303 11.90 -16.63 -11.40
CA ALA A 303 12.88 -17.05 -10.41
C ALA A 303 14.27 -16.48 -10.76
N ASP A 304 15.16 -16.31 -9.78
CA ASP A 304 16.52 -15.82 -10.00
C ASP A 304 17.48 -16.89 -10.55
N ASP A 305 17.05 -17.56 -11.62
CA ASP A 305 17.88 -18.45 -12.42
C ASP A 305 18.27 -17.79 -13.76
N ALA A 306 19.03 -18.50 -14.60
CA ALA A 306 19.49 -17.96 -15.87
C ALA A 306 18.36 -17.66 -16.85
N GLU A 307 17.27 -18.42 -16.82
CA GLU A 307 16.10 -18.25 -17.68
C GLU A 307 15.25 -17.08 -17.19
N GLY A 308 14.95 -17.02 -15.90
CA GLY A 308 14.19 -15.94 -15.27
C GLY A 308 14.89 -14.59 -15.41
N ARG A 309 16.21 -14.51 -15.19
CA ARG A 309 16.96 -13.26 -15.45
C ARG A 309 16.92 -12.83 -16.92
N ARG A 310 16.92 -13.78 -17.86
CA ARG A 310 16.79 -13.48 -19.30
C ARG A 310 15.39 -12.97 -19.61
N ALA A 311 14.36 -13.61 -19.06
CA ALA A 311 12.97 -13.20 -19.22
C ALA A 311 12.72 -11.81 -18.62
N ALA A 312 13.24 -11.52 -17.42
CA ALA A 312 13.13 -10.21 -16.78
C ALA A 312 13.73 -9.10 -17.67
N LYS A 313 14.93 -9.30 -18.22
CA LYS A 313 15.55 -8.34 -19.14
C LYS A 313 14.75 -8.14 -20.43
N GLY A 314 14.28 -9.23 -21.03
CA GLY A 314 13.43 -9.16 -22.23
C GLY A 314 12.11 -8.44 -21.95
N PHE A 315 11.52 -8.71 -20.78
CA PHE A 315 10.26 -8.13 -20.36
C PHE A 315 10.41 -6.62 -20.11
N GLU A 316 11.51 -6.16 -19.50
CA GLU A 316 11.76 -4.73 -19.33
C GLU A 316 11.87 -4.00 -20.68
N ALA A 317 12.57 -4.58 -21.65
CA ALA A 317 12.66 -4.04 -23.00
C ALA A 317 11.27 -3.94 -23.66
N LYS A 318 10.46 -5.01 -23.56
CA LYS A 318 9.13 -5.05 -24.16
C LYS A 318 8.13 -4.15 -23.45
N ALA A 319 8.16 -4.10 -22.13
CA ALA A 319 7.39 -3.19 -21.29
C ALA A 319 7.69 -1.73 -21.65
N SER A 320 8.97 -1.38 -21.85
CA SER A 320 9.37 -0.01 -22.24
C SER A 320 8.80 0.40 -23.60
N GLU A 321 8.69 -0.53 -24.55
CA GLU A 321 8.04 -0.32 -25.85
C GLU A 321 6.52 -0.19 -25.69
N LEU A 322 5.89 -1.20 -25.08
CA LEU A 322 4.43 -1.27 -24.95
C LEU A 322 3.88 -0.14 -24.10
N ARG A 323 4.54 0.25 -23.02
CA ARG A 323 4.15 1.37 -22.16
C ARG A 323 3.87 2.69 -22.89
N ARG A 324 4.48 2.92 -24.07
CA ARG A 324 4.20 4.10 -24.90
C ARG A 324 2.84 4.05 -25.60
N SER A 325 2.34 2.85 -25.90
CA SER A 325 1.15 2.59 -26.71
C SER A 325 0.00 1.94 -25.93
N SER A 326 0.31 1.17 -24.89
CA SER A 326 -0.62 0.46 -24.03
C SER A 326 -0.99 1.32 -22.82
N GLY A 327 -2.28 1.42 -22.49
CA GLY A 327 -2.76 2.05 -21.26
C GLY A 327 -2.50 1.23 -20.00
N HIS A 328 -1.38 0.51 -19.95
CA HIS A 328 -1.03 -0.45 -18.89
C HIS A 328 0.24 -0.05 -18.16
N LEU A 329 0.32 -0.43 -16.89
CA LEU A 329 1.57 -0.47 -16.14
C LEU A 329 2.20 -1.85 -16.29
N PHE A 330 3.49 -1.94 -16.01
CA PHE A 330 4.22 -3.20 -16.04
C PHE A 330 4.93 -3.41 -14.73
N GLY A 331 4.93 -4.64 -14.25
CA GLY A 331 5.59 -5.00 -13.01
C GLY A 331 6.28 -6.35 -13.07
N SER A 332 7.05 -6.64 -12.03
CA SER A 332 7.75 -7.91 -11.88
C SER A 332 7.74 -8.38 -10.43
N ILE A 333 7.74 -9.69 -10.25
CA ILE A 333 7.84 -10.37 -8.95
C ILE A 333 8.93 -11.41 -9.05
N ASN A 334 9.94 -11.32 -8.19
CA ASN A 334 10.98 -12.33 -8.05
C ASN A 334 10.54 -13.39 -7.04
N SER A 335 10.16 -14.58 -7.49
CA SER A 335 9.67 -15.65 -6.61
C SER A 335 10.79 -16.32 -5.78
N THR A 336 12.06 -15.99 -6.03
CA THR A 336 13.17 -16.48 -5.21
C THR A 336 13.30 -15.69 -3.90
N ASP A 337 12.77 -14.47 -3.86
CA ASP A 337 12.66 -13.68 -2.64
C ASP A 337 11.48 -14.18 -1.77
N GLU A 338 11.74 -14.40 -0.48
CA GLU A 338 10.79 -15.05 0.42
C GLU A 338 9.55 -14.19 0.66
N ASP A 339 9.72 -12.87 0.83
CA ASP A 339 8.62 -11.92 1.03
C ASP A 339 7.74 -11.84 -0.22
N SER A 340 8.37 -11.83 -1.40
CA SER A 340 7.70 -11.83 -2.70
C SER A 340 6.92 -13.12 -2.95
N GLU A 341 7.49 -14.28 -2.62
CA GLU A 341 6.80 -15.56 -2.75
C GLU A 341 5.63 -15.67 -1.75
N TYR A 342 5.82 -15.22 -0.50
CA TYR A 342 4.73 -15.15 0.47
C TYR A 342 3.59 -14.26 -0.04
N PHE A 343 3.93 -13.06 -0.51
CA PHE A 343 2.98 -12.13 -1.13
C PHE A 343 2.25 -12.76 -2.33
N LEU A 344 2.98 -13.43 -3.21
CA LEU A 344 2.44 -14.10 -4.39
C LEU A 344 1.50 -15.24 -3.99
N SER A 345 1.86 -16.06 -3.01
CA SER A 345 1.02 -17.16 -2.51
C SER A 345 -0.28 -16.66 -1.88
N TYR A 346 -0.24 -15.50 -1.22
CA TYR A 346 -1.39 -14.92 -0.54
C TYR A 346 -2.32 -14.18 -1.51
N LYS A 347 -1.78 -13.31 -2.38
CA LYS A 347 -2.57 -12.47 -3.30
C LYS A 347 -2.86 -13.14 -4.64
N PHE A 348 -1.97 -14.00 -5.12
CA PHE A 348 -2.06 -14.64 -6.44
C PHE A 348 -1.71 -16.13 -6.39
N PRO A 349 -2.47 -16.96 -5.65
CA PRO A 349 -2.09 -18.34 -5.34
C PRO A 349 -1.89 -19.26 -6.56
N LEU A 350 -2.43 -18.89 -7.73
CA LEU A 350 -2.23 -19.64 -8.99
C LEU A 350 -0.86 -19.42 -9.63
N LEU A 351 -0.10 -18.44 -9.13
CA LEU A 351 1.18 -18.03 -9.70
C LEU A 351 2.37 -18.36 -8.78
N ALA A 352 2.10 -18.78 -7.55
CA ALA A 352 3.12 -19.22 -6.59
C ALA A 352 3.99 -20.35 -7.17
N SER A 353 5.28 -20.34 -6.80
CA SER A 353 6.33 -21.20 -7.34
C SER A 353 6.04 -22.71 -7.23
N GLY A 354 5.22 -23.10 -6.25
CA GLY A 354 4.84 -24.50 -6.01
C GLY A 354 3.89 -25.11 -7.05
N ALA A 355 3.23 -24.30 -7.90
CA ALA A 355 2.17 -24.79 -8.79
C ALA A 355 2.61 -24.98 -10.26
N PRO A 356 3.33 -24.04 -10.91
CA PRO A 356 3.80 -24.27 -12.29
C PRO A 356 5.20 -23.65 -12.65
N PRO A 357 5.89 -24.08 -13.74
CA PRO A 357 7.24 -23.60 -14.06
C PRO A 357 7.25 -22.11 -14.41
N LEU A 358 8.22 -21.37 -13.90
CA LEU A 358 8.49 -19.95 -14.20
C LEU A 358 9.48 -19.85 -15.37
N PRO A 359 9.52 -18.74 -16.13
CA PRO A 359 8.79 -17.48 -15.96
C PRO A 359 7.33 -17.49 -16.45
N ARG A 360 6.51 -16.55 -15.95
CA ARG A 360 5.09 -16.40 -16.33
C ARG A 360 4.64 -14.96 -16.32
N MET A 361 3.67 -14.63 -17.16
CA MET A 361 3.02 -13.33 -17.13
C MET A 361 1.55 -13.46 -16.74
N PHE A 362 1.04 -12.43 -16.09
CA PHE A 362 -0.37 -12.28 -15.77
C PHE A 362 -0.73 -10.79 -15.77
N VAL A 363 -2.01 -10.48 -15.66
CA VAL A 363 -2.45 -9.09 -15.52
C VAL A 363 -3.28 -8.99 -14.27
N PHE A 364 -3.09 -7.93 -13.48
CA PHE A 364 -3.97 -7.65 -12.36
C PHE A 364 -4.46 -6.21 -12.39
N SER A 365 -5.55 -5.97 -11.68
CA SER A 365 -6.12 -4.66 -11.45
C SER A 365 -6.79 -4.66 -10.08
N GLY A 366 -6.88 -3.51 -9.44
CA GLY A 366 -7.53 -3.38 -8.14
C GLY A 366 -8.27 -2.07 -8.02
N VAL A 367 -9.40 -2.11 -7.33
CA VAL A 367 -10.20 -0.94 -6.95
C VAL A 367 -10.50 -1.10 -5.47
N GLY A 368 -10.09 -0.11 -4.65
CA GLY A 368 -10.20 -0.21 -3.20
C GLY A 368 -9.31 -1.32 -2.61
N GLU A 369 -9.90 -2.20 -1.80
CA GLU A 369 -9.19 -3.32 -1.17
C GLU A 369 -9.11 -4.57 -2.04
N GLU A 370 -10.00 -4.70 -3.02
CA GLU A 370 -10.11 -5.89 -3.86
C GLU A 370 -9.07 -5.90 -4.97
N VAL A 371 -8.48 -7.08 -5.22
CA VAL A 371 -7.57 -7.33 -6.33
C VAL A 371 -8.12 -8.48 -7.15
N HIS A 372 -8.29 -8.24 -8.44
CA HIS A 372 -8.65 -9.27 -9.41
C HIS A 372 -7.54 -9.41 -10.46
N PHE A 373 -7.40 -10.59 -11.03
CA PHE A 373 -6.32 -10.89 -11.96
C PHE A 373 -6.75 -11.82 -13.09
N TRP A 374 -6.01 -11.77 -14.18
CA TRP A 374 -6.17 -12.65 -15.33
C TRP A 374 -4.89 -13.44 -15.50
N GLU A 375 -5.00 -14.77 -15.49
CA GLU A 375 -3.88 -15.66 -15.77
C GLU A 375 -4.26 -16.75 -16.76
N ASP A 376 -3.34 -17.02 -17.69
CA ASP A 376 -3.45 -18.09 -18.66
C ASP A 376 -2.13 -18.88 -18.70
N PRO A 377 -2.16 -20.22 -18.58
CA PRO A 377 -0.97 -21.06 -18.70
C PRO A 377 -0.17 -20.89 -20.00
N GLN A 378 -0.77 -20.37 -21.07
CA GLN A 378 -0.11 -20.14 -22.36
C GLN A 378 0.61 -18.78 -22.41
N PHE A 379 0.33 -17.87 -21.47
CA PHE A 379 0.90 -16.54 -21.43
C PHE A 379 2.24 -16.52 -20.69
N VAL A 380 3.24 -17.21 -21.26
CA VAL A 380 4.54 -17.48 -20.63
C VAL A 380 5.73 -16.86 -21.35
N SER A 381 5.62 -16.63 -22.67
CA SER A 381 6.73 -16.08 -23.46
C SER A 381 6.68 -14.56 -23.53
N VAL A 382 7.78 -13.92 -23.15
CA VAL A 382 8.01 -12.48 -23.29
C VAL A 382 7.93 -12.03 -24.75
N GLU A 383 8.35 -12.87 -25.70
CA GLU A 383 8.28 -12.56 -27.14
C GLU A 383 6.84 -12.48 -27.64
N GLY A 384 5.94 -13.25 -27.03
CA GLY A 384 4.50 -13.22 -27.31
C GLY A 384 3.77 -12.02 -26.69
N LEU A 385 4.45 -11.20 -25.88
CA LEU A 385 3.84 -10.06 -25.21
C LEU A 385 3.54 -8.94 -26.22
N THR A 386 2.26 -8.84 -26.59
CA THR A 386 1.73 -7.81 -27.50
C THR A 386 0.45 -7.22 -26.94
N SER A 387 0.04 -6.02 -27.38
CA SER A 387 -1.23 -5.42 -26.97
C SER A 387 -2.42 -6.33 -27.23
N LYS A 388 -2.43 -7.02 -28.39
CA LYS A 388 -3.47 -7.99 -28.76
C LYS A 388 -3.51 -9.19 -27.82
N ALA A 389 -2.35 -9.70 -27.40
CA ALA A 389 -2.28 -10.81 -26.45
C ALA A 389 -2.80 -10.39 -25.06
N ILE A 390 -2.46 -9.18 -24.61
CA ILE A 390 -2.98 -8.61 -23.36
C ILE A 390 -4.51 -8.46 -23.43
N GLU A 391 -5.04 -7.89 -24.51
CA GLU A 391 -6.49 -7.75 -24.70
C GLU A 391 -7.20 -9.11 -24.77
N GLY A 392 -6.62 -10.10 -25.46
CA GLY A 392 -7.14 -11.46 -25.50
C GLY A 392 -7.24 -12.09 -24.10
N LEU A 393 -6.21 -11.89 -23.27
CA LEU A 393 -6.19 -12.34 -21.89
C LEU A 393 -7.28 -11.65 -21.04
N LEU A 394 -7.42 -10.33 -21.18
CA LEU A 394 -8.40 -9.54 -20.44
C LEU A 394 -9.86 -9.89 -20.79
N ASN A 395 -10.10 -10.29 -22.04
CA ASN A 395 -11.43 -10.71 -22.51
C ASN A 395 -11.79 -12.15 -22.13
N SER A 396 -10.86 -12.93 -21.58
CA SER A 396 -11.09 -14.32 -21.21
C SER A 396 -11.71 -14.46 -19.82
N ARG A 397 -12.97 -14.92 -19.77
CA ARG A 397 -13.65 -15.29 -18.51
C ARG A 397 -12.98 -16.45 -17.77
N GLU A 398 -12.32 -17.33 -18.50
CA GLU A 398 -11.56 -18.43 -17.92
C GLU A 398 -10.28 -17.90 -17.25
N ALA A 399 -9.65 -16.87 -17.82
CA ALA A 399 -8.44 -16.28 -17.25
C ALA A 399 -8.72 -15.41 -16.02
N PHE A 400 -9.85 -14.71 -15.98
CA PHE A 400 -10.24 -13.81 -14.89
C PHE A 400 -10.38 -14.54 -13.55
N HIS A 401 -9.99 -13.91 -12.44
CA HIS A 401 -10.18 -14.39 -11.07
C HIS A 401 -10.41 -13.19 -10.15
N ASP A 402 -11.42 -13.33 -9.28
CA ASP A 402 -11.81 -12.37 -8.26
C ASP A 402 -12.01 -13.09 -6.91
N GLU A 403 -12.54 -12.39 -5.91
CA GLU A 403 -12.79 -12.93 -4.56
C GLU A 403 -14.07 -13.79 -4.48
N SER A 404 -14.78 -14.00 -5.59
CA SER A 404 -16.00 -14.81 -5.59
C SER A 404 -15.72 -16.29 -5.34
N TYR A 405 -16.69 -16.98 -4.75
CA TYR A 405 -16.63 -18.44 -4.59
C TYR A 405 -16.47 -19.18 -5.92
N ALA A 406 -17.05 -18.66 -7.01
CA ALA A 406 -16.91 -19.24 -8.34
C ALA A 406 -15.47 -19.16 -8.84
N SER A 407 -14.78 -18.03 -8.65
CA SER A 407 -13.36 -17.88 -8.96
C SER A 407 -12.48 -18.75 -8.07
N TRP A 408 -12.81 -18.87 -6.77
CA TRP A 408 -12.12 -19.80 -5.87
C TRP A 408 -12.22 -21.25 -6.36
N MET A 409 -13.43 -21.73 -6.69
CA MET A 409 -13.65 -23.07 -7.26
C MET A 409 -12.89 -23.27 -8.58
N LYS A 410 -12.93 -22.28 -9.47
CA LYS A 410 -12.17 -22.28 -10.73
C LYS A 410 -10.67 -22.36 -10.48
N GLY A 411 -10.14 -21.59 -9.51
CA GLY A 411 -8.74 -21.63 -9.11
C GLY A 411 -8.33 -23.02 -8.60
N LYS A 412 -9.13 -23.64 -7.74
CA LYS A 412 -8.88 -25.01 -7.26
C LYS A 412 -8.91 -26.03 -8.41
N ARG A 413 -9.89 -25.95 -9.32
CA ARG A 413 -9.94 -26.77 -10.54
C ARG A 413 -8.66 -26.62 -11.38
N LYS A 414 -8.18 -25.39 -11.59
CA LYS A 414 -6.95 -25.11 -12.34
C LYS A 414 -5.71 -25.69 -11.66
N LEU A 415 -5.58 -25.55 -10.33
CA LEU A 415 -4.46 -26.13 -9.56
C LEU A 415 -4.44 -27.66 -9.67
N LEU A 416 -5.59 -28.31 -9.46
CA LEU A 416 -5.71 -29.76 -9.58
C LEU A 416 -5.37 -30.22 -11.00
N GLY A 417 -5.87 -29.52 -12.03
CA GLY A 417 -5.55 -29.81 -13.42
C GLY A 417 -4.08 -29.61 -13.77
N ARG A 418 -3.35 -28.71 -13.09
CA ARG A 418 -1.89 -28.55 -13.26
C ARG A 418 -1.13 -29.66 -12.56
N LEU A 419 -1.51 -29.97 -11.32
CA LEU A 419 -0.91 -31.08 -10.55
C LEU A 419 -1.08 -32.41 -11.30
N ALA A 420 -2.28 -32.69 -11.82
CA ALA A 420 -2.57 -33.89 -12.60
C ALA A 420 -1.73 -33.99 -13.88
N ARG A 421 -1.31 -32.87 -14.48
CA ARG A 421 -0.47 -32.85 -15.68
C ARG A 421 1.03 -32.91 -15.39
N ARG A 422 1.45 -32.83 -14.12
CA ARG A 422 2.85 -32.82 -13.72
C ARG A 422 3.51 -34.19 -13.85
N SER A 423 2.79 -35.26 -13.49
CA SER A 423 3.27 -36.63 -13.63
C SER A 423 2.10 -37.63 -13.57
N TRP A 424 2.34 -38.87 -13.99
CA TRP A 424 1.39 -39.96 -13.86
C TRP A 424 1.01 -40.25 -12.39
N THR A 425 1.99 -40.17 -11.48
CA THR A 425 1.74 -40.36 -10.04
C THR A 425 0.82 -39.28 -9.48
N SER A 426 1.04 -38.02 -9.85
CA SER A 426 0.18 -36.91 -9.45
C SER A 426 -1.24 -37.04 -10.01
N LEU A 427 -1.38 -37.50 -11.27
CA LEU A 427 -2.69 -37.81 -11.85
C LEU A 427 -3.44 -38.86 -11.02
N LEU A 428 -2.78 -39.97 -10.67
CA LEU A 428 -3.36 -41.02 -9.85
C LEU A 428 -3.78 -40.48 -8.47
N THR A 429 -2.95 -39.66 -7.81
CA THR A 429 -3.30 -39.07 -6.52
C THR A 429 -4.52 -38.16 -6.61
N VAL A 430 -4.59 -37.30 -7.63
CA VAL A 430 -5.73 -36.37 -7.82
C VAL A 430 -7.04 -37.12 -8.07
N VAL A 431 -7.00 -38.30 -8.70
CA VAL A 431 -8.21 -39.13 -8.94
C VAL A 431 -8.53 -40.04 -7.76
N ALA A 432 -7.53 -40.71 -7.17
CA ALA A 432 -7.73 -41.71 -6.13
C ALA A 432 -8.15 -41.10 -4.79
N VAL A 433 -7.58 -39.95 -4.40
CA VAL A 433 -7.88 -39.33 -3.09
C VAL A 433 -9.37 -38.96 -2.95
N PRO A 434 -10.00 -38.27 -3.92
CA PRO A 434 -11.43 -38.01 -3.87
C PRO A 434 -12.29 -39.27 -3.85
N LEU A 435 -11.92 -40.32 -4.60
CA LEU A 435 -12.65 -41.59 -4.62
C LEU A 435 -12.59 -42.30 -3.27
N VAL A 436 -11.42 -42.32 -2.62
CA VAL A 436 -11.24 -42.88 -1.28
C VAL A 436 -12.00 -42.06 -0.24
N ALA A 437 -11.96 -40.73 -0.31
CA ALA A 437 -12.71 -39.87 0.59
C ALA A 437 -14.23 -40.05 0.43
N LEU A 438 -14.72 -40.17 -0.80
CA LEU A 438 -16.13 -40.45 -1.08
C LEU A 438 -16.54 -41.83 -0.55
N ALA A 439 -15.71 -42.85 -0.77
CA ALA A 439 -15.96 -44.20 -0.24
C ALA A 439 -15.98 -44.20 1.30
N ALA A 440 -15.08 -43.48 1.95
CA ALA A 440 -15.06 -43.32 3.41
C ALA A 440 -16.30 -42.58 3.92
N LEU A 441 -16.72 -41.49 3.27
CA LEU A 441 -17.96 -40.79 3.60
C LEU A 441 -19.18 -41.69 3.43
N CYS A 442 -19.27 -42.45 2.34
CA CYS A 442 -20.34 -43.43 2.14
C CYS A 442 -20.35 -44.51 3.23
N ALA A 443 -19.18 -44.97 3.67
CA ALA A 443 -19.07 -45.92 4.79
C ALA A 443 -19.56 -45.30 6.11
N CYS A 444 -19.13 -44.07 6.44
CA CYS A 444 -19.60 -43.34 7.61
C CYS A 444 -21.11 -43.08 7.58
N CYS A 445 -21.67 -42.69 6.43
CA CYS A 445 -23.12 -42.50 6.29
C CYS A 445 -23.87 -43.82 6.49
N ARG A 446 -23.34 -44.95 6.01
CA ARG A 446 -23.94 -46.28 6.24
C ARG A 446 -23.93 -46.66 7.71
N THR A 447 -22.81 -46.47 8.42
CA THR A 447 -22.73 -46.79 9.85
C THR A 447 -23.64 -45.89 10.68
N LEU A 448 -23.73 -44.60 10.32
CA LEU A 448 -24.57 -43.63 11.01
C LEU A 448 -26.07 -43.90 10.75
N TRP A 449 -26.42 -44.32 9.52
CA TRP A 449 -27.77 -44.80 9.20
C TRP A 449 -28.14 -46.06 9.98
N GLN A 450 -27.23 -47.03 10.08
CA GLN A 450 -27.44 -48.26 10.86
C GLN A 450 -27.67 -47.94 12.35
N ALA A 451 -26.85 -47.06 12.94
CA ALA A 451 -27.02 -46.65 14.34
C ALA A 451 -28.35 -45.91 14.59
N LEU A 452 -28.78 -45.04 13.66
CA LEU A 452 -30.07 -44.35 13.76
C LEU A 452 -31.28 -45.28 13.59
N CYS A 453 -31.14 -46.39 12.86
CA CYS A 453 -32.20 -47.38 12.68
C CYS A 453 -32.27 -48.43 13.81
N GLU A 454 -31.24 -48.54 14.67
CA GLU A 454 -31.22 -49.49 15.80
C GLU A 454 -31.80 -48.91 17.10
N GLU A 455 -32.02 -47.60 17.20
CA GLU A 455 -32.69 -46.95 18.34
C GLU A 455 -34.22 -46.86 18.16
N GLU A 456 -34.90 -48.01 18.02
CA GLU A 456 -36.29 -48.14 18.47
C GLU A 456 -36.49 -49.45 19.26
N PRO A 457 -36.35 -49.45 20.60
CA PRO A 457 -36.95 -50.50 21.40
C PRO A 457 -38.45 -50.22 21.52
N ALA A 458 -39.23 -51.09 20.88
CA ALA A 458 -40.68 -51.16 20.90
C ALA A 458 -41.26 -50.94 22.31
N SER A 459 -41.88 -49.78 22.52
CA SER A 459 -42.95 -49.64 23.49
C SER A 459 -44.25 -50.08 22.81
N GLU A 460 -44.77 -51.27 23.13
CA GLU A 460 -46.22 -51.51 23.19
C GLU A 460 -46.52 -52.88 23.81
N GLY A 461 -47.46 -52.87 24.76
CA GLY A 461 -47.82 -54.05 25.54
C GLY A 461 -49.05 -54.80 25.02
N ALA A 462 -49.48 -55.72 25.89
CA ALA A 462 -50.80 -56.34 26.01
C ALA A 462 -51.05 -57.73 25.36
N GLY A 463 -51.40 -58.68 26.23
CA GLY A 463 -52.18 -59.90 25.96
C GLY A 463 -51.42 -61.18 26.33
N LYS A 464 -51.93 -62.16 27.10
CA LYS A 464 -53.28 -62.48 27.58
C LYS A 464 -53.17 -63.47 28.77
N ARG A 465 -54.23 -63.49 29.57
CA ARG A 465 -54.67 -64.47 30.59
C ARG A 465 -54.26 -65.93 30.37
N ALA A 466 -53.98 -66.63 31.48
CA ALA A 466 -54.33 -68.03 31.68
C ALA A 466 -54.79 -68.25 33.14
N HIS A 467 -55.95 -68.90 33.29
CA HIS A 467 -56.57 -69.38 34.53
C HIS A 467 -56.07 -70.81 34.87
N ALA A 468 -56.12 -71.15 36.16
CA ALA A 468 -56.27 -72.48 36.81
C ALA A 468 -55.31 -72.55 38.02
N ASP A 469 -55.66 -73.02 39.20
CA ASP A 469 -56.92 -73.42 39.86
C ASP A 469 -56.64 -73.25 41.36
#